data_AF-A0A9J6DEV7-F1
#
_entry.id   AF-A0A9J6DEV7-F1
#
_cell.length_a   1.000
_cell.length_b   1.000
_cell.length_c   1.000
_cell.angle_alpha   90.00
_cell.angle_beta   90.00
_cell.angle_gamma   90.00
#
_symmetry.space_group_name_H-M   'P 1'
#
loop_
_entity.id
_entity.type
_entity.pdbx_description
1 polymer ?
#
loop_
_entity_poly.entity_id
_entity_poly.type
_entity_poly.pdbx_seq_one_letter_code
_entity_poly.pdbx_strand_id
1 'polypeptide(L)'
;MESGVKKKKTTQTHCFAPGRSSGYISSRRSDQRVSLFSVPKEPECLKAWQRAVPRADQVLDASSRICELHFDEQYIVRSFTHTINGVKATILRDRPVLTSDAISTVFPNLPQYLSKKAPQKSKSKTPTCGLPVKSPRHDTSNAACTDEVDVLEERSASPEVISPVLPDVGNC
;
A
#
# COMPACT_ATOMS: atom_id res chain seq x y z
N MET A 1 -9.68 33.69 -27.72
CA MET A 1 -8.65 32.67 -27.41
C MET A 1 -8.46 32.70 -25.90
N GLU A 2 -9.25 31.92 -25.16
CA GLU A 2 -9.23 31.96 -23.70
C GLU A 2 -8.06 31.12 -23.17
N SER A 3 -7.00 31.79 -22.75
CA SER A 3 -5.82 31.15 -22.17
C SER A 3 -6.13 30.66 -20.76
N GLY A 4 -6.58 29.40 -20.65
CA GLY A 4 -6.81 28.75 -19.35
C GLY A 4 -5.51 28.60 -18.55
N VAL A 5 -5.31 29.47 -17.55
CA VAL A 5 -4.20 29.36 -16.61
C VAL A 5 -4.43 28.15 -15.70
N LYS A 6 -3.78 27.02 -16.01
CA LYS A 6 -3.81 25.82 -15.17
C LYS A 6 -3.16 26.14 -13.81
N LYS A 7 -3.98 26.22 -12.75
CA LYS A 7 -3.48 26.36 -11.37
C LYS A 7 -2.61 25.15 -11.02
N LYS A 8 -1.36 25.40 -10.60
CA LYS A 8 -0.42 24.34 -10.17
C LYS A 8 -0.91 23.73 -8.86
N LYS A 9 -0.99 22.41 -8.78
CA LYS A 9 -1.29 21.71 -7.52
C LYS A 9 -0.09 21.86 -6.57
N THR A 10 -0.30 22.46 -5.42
CA THR A 10 0.73 22.62 -4.39
C THR A 10 0.93 21.30 -3.64
N THR A 11 2.18 20.88 -3.48
CA THR A 11 2.53 19.70 -2.68
C THR A 11 2.88 20.13 -1.26
N GLN A 12 2.68 19.23 -0.29
CA GLN A 12 3.09 19.49 1.08
C GLN A 12 4.61 19.65 1.15
N THR A 13 5.03 20.66 1.91
CA THR A 13 6.45 20.99 2.09
C THR A 13 6.97 20.61 3.48
N HIS A 14 6.12 19.94 4.27
CA HIS A 14 6.42 19.34 5.56
C HIS A 14 6.17 17.83 5.50
N CYS A 15 6.77 17.09 6.43
CA CYS A 15 6.52 15.66 6.56
C CYS A 15 5.12 15.41 7.15
N PHE A 16 4.43 14.44 6.57
CA PHE A 16 3.09 14.01 6.96
C PHE A 16 3.08 13.13 8.22
N ALA A 17 4.19 12.45 8.53
CA ALA A 17 4.29 11.53 9.65
C ALA A 17 4.20 12.25 11.02
N PRO A 18 3.57 11.62 12.02
CA PRO A 18 3.37 12.23 13.33
C PRO A 18 4.70 12.43 14.08
N GLY A 19 4.74 13.47 14.91
CA GLY A 19 5.84 13.70 15.86
C GLY A 19 7.15 14.21 15.23
N ARG A 20 7.13 14.70 13.98
CA ARG A 20 8.29 15.36 13.35
C ARG A 20 7.91 16.69 12.70
N SER A 21 8.80 17.67 12.83
CA SER A 21 8.67 19.01 12.27
C SER A 21 9.51 19.21 11.01
N SER A 22 9.98 18.14 10.36
CA SER A 22 10.81 18.27 9.16
C SER A 22 10.05 18.98 8.05
N GLY A 23 10.70 19.97 7.43
CA GLY A 23 10.09 20.81 6.40
C GLY A 23 9.31 22.00 6.96
N TYR A 24 9.15 22.16 8.28
CA TYR A 24 8.75 23.45 8.86
C TYR A 24 9.89 24.47 8.77
N ILE A 25 9.56 25.77 8.79
CA ILE A 25 10.53 26.86 8.65
C ILE A 25 11.66 26.76 9.68
N SER A 26 11.35 26.38 10.93
CA SER A 26 12.35 26.15 11.98
C SER A 26 13.38 25.09 11.58
N SER A 27 12.92 23.93 11.13
CA SER A 27 13.81 22.84 10.67
C SER A 27 14.59 23.20 9.40
N ARG A 28 14.03 24.02 8.50
CA ARG A 28 14.70 24.41 7.24
C ARG A 28 15.92 25.30 7.45
N ARG A 29 15.99 26.00 8.59
CA ARG A 29 17.13 26.84 8.97
C ARG A 29 18.23 26.06 9.70
N SER A 30 17.96 24.81 10.08
CA SER A 30 18.97 23.93 10.67
C SER A 30 19.80 23.25 9.59
N ASP A 31 21.01 22.82 9.95
CA ASP A 31 21.92 22.08 9.07
C ASP A 31 21.41 20.66 8.74
N GLN A 32 20.46 20.15 9.53
CA GLN A 32 19.86 18.83 9.33
C GLN A 32 18.68 18.88 8.33
N ARG A 33 18.99 19.22 7.07
CA ARG A 33 17.99 19.20 5.99
C ARG A 33 17.76 17.77 5.54
N VAL A 34 16.59 17.24 5.88
CA VAL A 34 16.16 15.91 5.46
C VAL A 34 15.45 15.94 4.10
N SER A 35 15.67 14.89 3.32
CA SER A 35 14.97 14.68 2.05
C SER A 35 13.50 14.32 2.27
N LEU A 36 12.60 14.88 1.47
CA LEU A 36 11.17 14.57 1.46
C LEU A 36 10.80 13.77 0.22
N PHE A 37 10.20 12.60 0.42
CA PHE A 37 9.76 11.72 -0.65
C PHE A 37 8.25 11.84 -0.88
N SER A 38 7.87 11.84 -2.16
CA SER A 38 6.47 11.80 -2.58
C SER A 38 5.90 10.39 -2.41
N VAL A 39 4.58 10.31 -2.20
CA VAL A 39 3.86 9.04 -2.12
C VAL A 39 3.98 8.28 -3.45
N PRO A 40 4.13 6.94 -3.41
CA PRO A 40 4.10 6.10 -4.62
C PRO A 40 2.82 6.32 -5.42
N LYS A 41 2.92 6.23 -6.75
CA LYS A 41 1.75 6.28 -7.64
C LYS A 41 0.94 4.99 -7.61
N GLU A 42 1.61 3.87 -7.31
CA GLU A 42 0.98 2.57 -7.25
C GLU A 42 0.01 2.46 -6.07
N PRO A 43 -1.25 2.07 -6.30
CA PRO A 43 -2.29 2.09 -5.26
C PRO A 43 -2.00 1.09 -4.14
N GLU A 44 -1.33 -0.03 -4.43
CA GLU A 44 -0.95 -1.03 -3.44
C GLU A 44 0.10 -0.50 -2.47
N CYS A 45 1.15 0.14 -3.00
CA CYS A 45 2.19 0.78 -2.19
C CYS A 45 1.61 1.94 -1.38
N LEU A 46 0.72 2.74 -1.97
CA LEU A 46 0.03 3.82 -1.26
C LEU A 46 -0.81 3.28 -0.08
N LYS A 47 -1.55 2.18 -0.27
CA LYS A 47 -2.27 1.51 0.82
C LYS A 47 -1.33 0.96 1.89
N ALA A 48 -0.18 0.41 1.49
CA ALA A 48 0.83 -0.05 2.45
C ALA A 48 1.38 1.11 3.29
N TRP A 49 1.63 2.27 2.67
CA TRP A 49 2.06 3.48 3.37
C TRP A 49 0.96 4.01 4.30
N GLN A 50 -0.29 4.07 3.85
CA GLN A 50 -1.43 4.48 4.69
C GLN A 50 -1.58 3.61 5.94
N ARG A 51 -1.37 2.29 5.81
CA ARG A 51 -1.42 1.36 6.95
C ARG A 51 -0.21 1.45 7.88
N ALA A 52 0.91 1.94 7.36
CA ALA A 52 2.15 2.04 8.10
C ALA A 52 2.25 3.38 8.84
N VAL A 53 1.72 4.46 8.26
CA VAL A 53 1.63 5.77 8.92
C VAL A 53 0.49 5.74 9.95
N PRO A 54 0.81 5.85 11.25
CA PRO A 54 -0.15 5.69 12.33
C PRO A 54 -0.81 7.04 12.62
N ARG A 55 -1.74 7.46 11.75
CA ARG A 55 -2.47 8.72 11.91
C ARG A 55 -3.96 8.51 11.70
N ALA A 56 -4.76 8.98 12.66
CA ALA A 56 -6.23 8.92 12.59
C ALA A 56 -6.84 10.19 11.97
N ASP A 57 -6.19 11.35 12.13
CA ASP A 57 -6.77 12.64 11.72
C ASP A 57 -6.85 12.82 10.20
N GLN A 58 -5.90 12.24 9.46
CA GLN A 58 -5.75 12.47 8.03
C GLN A 58 -5.21 11.24 7.31
N VAL A 59 -5.74 11.00 6.12
CA VAL A 59 -5.30 9.95 5.20
C VAL A 59 -4.16 10.47 4.32
N LEU A 60 -3.22 9.58 3.99
CA LEU A 60 -2.09 9.92 3.12
C LEU A 60 -2.57 10.10 1.67
N ASP A 61 -2.49 11.34 1.18
CA ASP A 61 -2.83 11.73 -0.20
C ASP A 61 -1.59 11.86 -1.10
N ALA A 62 -1.80 11.89 -2.42
CA ALA A 62 -0.73 12.07 -3.41
C ALA A 62 0.05 13.40 -3.30
N SER A 63 -0.50 14.41 -2.61
CA SER A 63 0.18 15.69 -2.33
C SER A 63 1.07 15.62 -1.09
N SER A 64 0.91 14.58 -0.27
CA SER A 64 1.61 14.39 1.00
C SER A 64 3.05 13.94 0.76
N ARG A 65 3.92 14.17 1.75
CA ARG A 65 5.32 13.75 1.69
C ARG A 65 5.79 13.18 3.02
N ILE A 66 6.71 12.23 2.96
CA ILE A 66 7.33 11.63 4.15
C ILE A 66 8.84 11.84 4.07
N CYS A 67 9.47 12.22 5.19
CA CYS A 67 10.91 12.44 5.23
C CYS A 67 11.71 11.14 5.31
N GLU A 68 12.98 11.19 4.92
CA GLU A 68 13.87 10.04 4.85
C GLU A 68 14.06 9.31 6.18
N LEU A 69 13.90 10.00 7.32
CA LEU A 69 14.02 9.42 8.65
C LEU A 69 12.97 8.35 8.98
N HIS A 70 11.89 8.27 8.21
CA HIS A 70 10.85 7.24 8.37
C HIS A 70 11.12 5.99 7.53
N PHE A 71 12.16 6.02 6.70
CA PHE A 71 12.60 4.90 5.89
C PHE A 71 13.92 4.38 6.44
N ASP A 72 14.10 3.07 6.32
CA ASP A 72 15.40 2.46 6.54
C ASP A 72 16.35 2.86 5.39
N GLU A 73 17.62 3.12 5.71
CA GLU A 73 18.64 3.54 4.74
C GLU A 73 18.78 2.54 3.59
N GLN A 74 18.49 1.26 3.83
CA GLN A 74 18.50 0.23 2.79
C GLN A 74 17.52 0.47 1.62
N TYR A 75 16.51 1.30 1.83
CA TYR A 75 15.52 1.67 0.83
C TYR A 75 15.82 3.03 0.18
N ILE A 76 16.83 3.76 0.67
CA ILE A 76 17.20 5.08 0.18
C ILE A 76 18.39 4.95 -0.77
N VAL A 77 18.14 5.21 -2.06
CA VAL A 77 19.16 5.18 -3.12
C VAL A 77 19.79 6.57 -3.23
N ARG A 78 21.03 6.71 -2.72
CA ARG A 78 21.84 7.94 -2.78
C ARG A 78 22.82 7.98 -3.96
N SER A 79 23.12 6.85 -4.58
CA SER A 79 24.02 6.76 -5.73
C SER A 79 23.42 5.88 -6.84
N PHE A 80 23.92 6.04 -8.06
CA PHE A 80 23.61 5.15 -9.17
C PHE A 80 24.91 4.78 -9.91
N THR A 81 24.91 3.62 -10.53
CA THR A 81 26.06 3.14 -11.30
C THR A 81 25.83 3.43 -12.77
N HIS A 82 26.79 4.07 -13.43
CA HIS A 82 26.76 4.35 -14.86
C HIS A 82 28.05 3.83 -15.51
N THR A 83 27.92 3.14 -16.64
CA THR A 83 29.08 2.64 -17.38
C THR A 83 29.55 3.71 -18.36
N ILE A 84 30.73 4.27 -18.12
CA ILE A 84 31.37 5.25 -19.00
C ILE A 84 32.60 4.57 -19.60
N ASN A 85 32.66 4.46 -20.93
CA ASN A 85 33.78 3.82 -21.64
C ASN A 85 34.09 2.39 -21.17
N GLY A 86 33.07 1.61 -20.82
CA GLY A 86 33.24 0.24 -20.30
C GLY A 86 33.59 0.15 -18.81
N VAL A 87 33.86 1.27 -18.14
CA VAL A 87 34.15 1.32 -16.70
C VAL A 87 32.90 1.72 -15.92
N LYS A 88 32.56 0.94 -14.89
CA LYS A 88 31.43 1.26 -13.99
C LYS A 88 31.85 2.36 -13.03
N ALA A 89 31.28 3.56 -13.20
CA ALA A 89 31.43 4.67 -12.27
C ALA A 89 30.21 4.76 -11.35
N THR A 90 30.44 4.93 -10.04
CA THR A 90 29.38 5.20 -9.06
C THR A 90 29.23 6.70 -8.88
N ILE A 91 28.06 7.24 -9.22
CA ILE A 91 27.77 8.67 -9.20
C ILE A 91 26.75 8.94 -8.09
N LEU A 92 27.02 9.96 -7.27
CA LEU A 92 26.09 10.41 -6.24
C LEU A 92 24.91 11.16 -6.86
N ARG A 93 23.73 11.00 -6.28
CA ARG A 93 22.51 11.70 -6.69
C ARG A 93 22.38 13.00 -5.91
N ASP A 94 22.01 14.08 -6.59
CA ASP A 94 21.63 15.34 -5.93
C ASP A 94 20.40 15.17 -5.04
N ARG A 95 19.48 14.29 -5.45
CA ARG A 95 18.27 13.95 -4.70
C ARG A 95 18.20 12.44 -4.51
N PRO A 96 18.21 11.96 -3.25
CA PRO A 96 17.95 10.57 -2.96
C PRO A 96 16.58 10.16 -3.53
N VAL A 97 16.43 8.87 -3.82
CA VAL A 97 15.17 8.29 -4.30
C VAL A 97 14.90 7.02 -3.51
N LEU A 98 13.63 6.70 -3.28
CA LEU A 98 13.26 5.44 -2.65
C LEU A 98 13.21 4.30 -3.68
N THR A 99 13.57 3.11 -3.25
CA THR A 99 13.25 1.88 -4.01
C THR A 99 11.74 1.70 -4.11
N SER A 100 11.26 0.98 -5.14
CA SER A 100 9.83 0.69 -5.34
C SER A 100 9.17 0.01 -4.13
N ASP A 101 9.94 -0.79 -3.41
CA ASP A 101 9.45 -1.64 -2.32
C ASP A 101 9.57 -0.96 -0.94
N ALA A 102 9.95 0.33 -0.92
CA ALA A 102 10.16 1.08 0.30
C ALA A 102 8.81 1.28 1.03
N ILE A 103 8.75 0.89 2.30
CA ILE A 103 7.60 1.15 3.18
C ILE A 103 8.09 1.96 4.38
N SER A 104 7.38 3.05 4.72
CA SER A 104 7.68 3.87 5.89
C SER A 104 7.45 3.05 7.15
N THR A 105 8.50 2.68 7.86
CA THR A 105 8.44 1.70 8.97
C THR A 105 8.97 2.28 10.28
N VAL A 106 9.70 3.39 10.24
CA VAL A 106 10.37 3.95 11.41
C VAL A 106 9.54 5.11 11.98
N PHE A 107 8.93 4.90 13.15
CA PHE A 107 8.22 5.95 13.89
C PHE A 107 8.70 5.96 15.35
N PRO A 108 9.72 6.76 15.70
CA PRO A 108 10.36 6.69 17.02
C PRO A 108 9.49 7.23 18.16
N ASN A 109 8.54 8.12 17.86
CA ASN A 109 7.67 8.76 18.87
C ASN A 109 6.35 8.03 19.08
N LEU A 110 6.25 6.78 18.64
CA LEU A 110 5.05 5.97 18.79
C LEU A 110 5.14 5.10 20.05
N PRO A 111 4.03 4.90 20.78
CA PRO A 111 4.00 3.90 21.82
C PRO A 111 4.24 2.51 21.21
N GLN A 112 4.98 1.67 21.94
CA GLN A 112 5.54 0.43 21.40
C GLN A 112 4.50 -0.52 20.79
N TYR A 113 3.25 -0.50 21.27
CA TYR A 113 2.15 -1.31 20.75
C TYR A 113 1.74 -0.96 19.31
N LEU A 114 2.08 0.24 18.81
CA LEU A 114 1.81 0.67 17.42
C LEU A 114 3.03 0.53 16.51
N SER A 115 4.20 0.21 17.04
CA SER A 115 5.45 0.15 16.28
C SER A 115 5.59 -1.20 15.57
N LYS A 116 5.60 -1.19 14.23
CA LYS A 116 5.89 -2.35 13.38
C LYS A 116 7.34 -2.27 12.90
N LYS A 117 8.13 -3.33 13.11
CA LYS A 117 9.51 -3.40 12.58
C LYS A 117 9.50 -3.65 11.08
N ALA A 118 10.47 -3.07 10.37
CA ALA A 118 10.66 -3.34 8.94
C ALA A 118 10.99 -4.82 8.70
N PRO A 119 10.37 -5.47 7.70
CA PRO A 119 10.79 -6.79 7.25
C PRO A 119 12.27 -6.76 6.85
N GLN A 120 13.07 -7.69 7.37
CA GLN A 120 14.46 -7.84 6.94
C GLN A 120 14.46 -8.32 5.48
N LYS A 121 15.26 -7.69 4.60
CA LYS A 121 15.43 -8.13 3.21
C LYS A 121 15.94 -9.57 3.19
N SER A 122 15.06 -10.53 2.92
CA SER A 122 15.47 -11.90 2.58
C SER A 122 16.11 -11.88 1.19
N LYS A 123 17.27 -12.51 1.02
CA LYS A 123 17.89 -12.74 -0.30
C LYS A 123 17.07 -13.77 -1.06
N SER A 124 15.95 -13.35 -1.64
CA SER A 124 15.07 -14.20 -2.44
C SER A 124 14.39 -13.35 -3.51
N LYS A 125 14.29 -13.91 -4.72
CA LYS A 125 13.96 -13.31 -6.02
C LYS A 125 12.84 -12.23 -5.94
N THR A 126 13.10 -11.09 -6.60
CA THR A 126 12.17 -9.99 -6.96
C THR A 126 10.77 -10.03 -6.33
N PRO A 127 10.38 -9.06 -5.48
CA PRO A 127 8.98 -8.80 -5.22
C PRO A 127 8.43 -7.98 -6.41
N THR A 128 8.01 -8.65 -7.47
CA THR A 128 7.01 -8.05 -8.35
C THR A 128 5.71 -7.99 -7.54
N CYS A 129 5.09 -6.82 -7.41
CA CYS A 129 3.70 -6.71 -6.99
C CYS A 129 2.84 -7.50 -7.99
N GLY A 130 2.57 -8.76 -7.69
CA GLY A 130 1.95 -9.72 -8.60
C GLY A 130 0.87 -10.52 -7.89
N LEU A 131 -0.37 -10.16 -8.19
CA LEU A 131 -1.59 -10.99 -8.34
C LEU A 131 -1.83 -12.15 -7.35
N PRO A 132 -3.00 -12.21 -6.67
CA PRO A 132 -3.42 -13.41 -5.95
C PRO A 132 -3.92 -14.48 -6.94
N VAL A 133 -3.21 -15.60 -7.03
CA VAL A 133 -3.75 -16.84 -7.58
C VAL A 133 -4.76 -17.40 -6.57
N LYS A 134 -6.00 -17.52 -7.03
CA LYS A 134 -7.13 -18.11 -6.31
C LYS A 134 -6.90 -19.62 -6.21
N SER A 135 -7.08 -20.21 -5.04
CA SER A 135 -7.54 -21.60 -4.94
C SER A 135 -8.50 -21.75 -3.76
N PRO A 136 -9.68 -22.38 -3.95
CA PRO A 136 -10.64 -22.66 -2.88
C PRO A 136 -10.35 -24.02 -2.26
N ARG A 137 -10.45 -24.14 -0.93
CA ARG A 137 -10.62 -25.43 -0.25
C ARG A 137 -11.62 -25.29 0.91
N HIS A 138 -12.78 -25.92 0.73
CA HIS A 138 -13.59 -26.61 1.73
C HIS A 138 -12.72 -27.68 2.43
N ASP A 139 -12.97 -28.24 3.62
CA ASP A 139 -14.22 -28.58 4.31
C ASP A 139 -13.94 -28.89 5.80
N THR A 140 -14.89 -28.45 6.64
CA THR A 140 -15.50 -29.01 7.87
C THR A 140 -14.76 -29.98 8.83
N SER A 141 -14.79 -29.66 10.13
CA SER A 141 -15.32 -30.57 11.17
C SER A 141 -15.57 -29.87 12.52
N ASN A 142 -16.88 -29.78 12.81
CA ASN A 142 -17.63 -29.71 14.08
C ASN A 142 -16.91 -29.53 15.43
N ALA A 143 -17.41 -28.55 16.21
CA ALA A 143 -17.83 -28.78 17.59
C ALA A 143 -18.97 -27.80 17.94
N ALA A 144 -20.11 -28.36 18.33
CA ALA A 144 -21.34 -27.66 18.67
C ALA A 144 -21.31 -27.08 20.08
N CYS A 145 -22.00 -25.95 20.29
CA CYS A 145 -22.90 -25.79 21.44
C CYS A 145 -24.11 -24.95 21.00
N THR A 146 -25.28 -25.49 21.30
CA THR A 146 -26.63 -25.07 20.93
C THR A 146 -27.28 -24.31 22.06
N ASP A 147 -28.08 -23.29 21.73
CA ASP A 147 -29.31 -22.87 22.44
C ASP A 147 -30.13 -22.08 21.40
N GLU A 148 -31.12 -22.69 20.72
CA GLU A 148 -32.52 -22.82 21.13
C GLU A 148 -33.19 -21.46 21.46
N VAL A 149 -33.96 -20.91 20.51
CA VAL A 149 -35.34 -20.45 20.77
C VAL A 149 -36.18 -20.54 19.48
N ASP A 150 -37.25 -21.30 19.64
CA ASP A 150 -38.38 -21.60 18.76
C ASP A 150 -39.37 -20.43 18.69
N VAL A 151 -39.91 -20.09 17.49
CA VAL A 151 -41.33 -19.76 17.26
C VAL A 151 -41.71 -20.00 15.78
N LEU A 152 -42.25 -21.20 15.56
CA LEU A 152 -43.38 -21.67 14.74
C LEU A 152 -44.21 -20.68 13.87
N GLU A 153 -44.56 -21.15 12.66
CA GLU A 153 -45.93 -21.31 12.11
C GLU A 153 -46.04 -20.84 10.63
N GLU A 154 -45.84 -21.72 9.63
CA GLU A 154 -46.85 -22.53 8.88
C GLU A 154 -47.65 -21.69 7.85
N ARG A 155 -47.45 -21.86 6.53
CA ARG A 155 -48.21 -22.75 5.60
C ARG A 155 -47.90 -22.26 4.17
N SER A 156 -47.96 -22.99 3.05
CA SER A 156 -48.42 -24.34 2.72
C SER A 156 -48.11 -24.56 1.21
N ALA A 157 -47.98 -25.83 0.81
CA ALA A 157 -48.13 -26.41 -0.52
C ALA A 157 -46.93 -26.40 -1.51
N SER A 158 -46.28 -27.57 -1.56
CA SER A 158 -45.70 -28.19 -2.77
C SER A 158 -46.80 -28.97 -3.53
N PRO A 159 -46.48 -29.87 -4.49
CA PRO A 159 -45.72 -29.75 -5.75
C PRO A 159 -46.51 -30.38 -6.92
N GLU A 160 -46.21 -30.10 -8.20
CA GLU A 160 -46.35 -31.13 -9.26
C GLU A 160 -45.28 -30.92 -10.37
N VAL A 161 -44.21 -31.73 -10.44
CA VAL A 161 -43.94 -32.97 -11.20
C VAL A 161 -44.02 -32.92 -12.74
N ILE A 162 -43.01 -33.58 -13.36
CA ILE A 162 -42.97 -34.27 -14.67
C ILE A 162 -42.32 -33.54 -15.88
N SER A 163 -40.99 -33.75 -15.98
CA SER A 163 -40.27 -34.49 -17.05
C SER A 163 -40.11 -33.96 -18.50
N PRO A 164 -39.06 -34.44 -19.22
CA PRO A 164 -38.38 -33.73 -20.30
C PRO A 164 -38.76 -34.23 -21.70
N VAL A 165 -38.50 -33.42 -22.72
CA VAL A 165 -38.40 -33.88 -24.11
C VAL A 165 -37.23 -33.17 -24.82
N LEU A 166 -36.15 -33.92 -25.05
CA LEU A 166 -35.27 -33.81 -26.22
C LEU A 166 -35.78 -34.81 -27.28
N PRO A 167 -35.20 -34.88 -28.49
CA PRO A 167 -34.72 -33.85 -29.42
C PRO A 167 -35.46 -34.00 -30.78
N ASP A 168 -35.21 -33.13 -31.76
CA ASP A 168 -35.12 -33.63 -33.14
C ASP A 168 -34.25 -32.76 -34.04
N VAL A 169 -33.61 -33.47 -34.95
CA VAL A 169 -32.58 -33.14 -35.91
C VAL A 169 -33.16 -32.26 -37.03
N GLY A 170 -32.37 -31.34 -37.60
CA GLY A 170 -32.88 -30.45 -38.66
C GLY A 170 -31.80 -29.83 -39.51
N ASN A 171 -31.25 -30.66 -40.40
CA ASN A 171 -30.24 -30.38 -41.41
C ASN A 171 -30.79 -29.42 -42.50
N CYS A 172 -30.09 -28.31 -42.79
CA CYS A 172 -29.80 -27.81 -44.16
C CYS A 172 -28.85 -26.61 -44.13
#